data_AF-A0A6V7I982-F1
#
_entry.id   AF-A0A6V7I982-F1
#
_cell.length_a   1.000
_cell.length_b   1.000
_cell.length_c   1.000
_cell.angle_alpha   90.00
_cell.angle_beta   90.00
_cell.angle_gamma   90.00
#
_symmetry.space_group_name_H-M   'P 1'
#
loop_
_entity.id
_entity.type
_entity.pdbx_description
1 polymer ?
#
loop_
_entity_poly.entity_id
_entity_poly.type
_entity_poly.pdbx_seq_one_letter_code
_entity_poly.pdbx_strand_id
1 'polypeptide(L)'
;TPLSPMDSSSPSQEGLITDLRIMTLEKQLNIELKVKQGAENMIQSLTSGHRDKKLLQEAQQMLDDSRAKIEFLRMRIMKVRQARQQQHARGDAPLSNGETTTGK
;
A
#
# COMPACT_ATOMS: atom_id res chain seq x y z
N THR A 1 -9.97 21.41 -40.26
CA THR A 1 -9.34 21.50 -38.92
C THR A 1 -9.58 20.20 -38.19
N PRO A 2 -8.59 19.31 -38.00
CA PRO A 2 -8.84 18.08 -37.25
C PRO A 2 -8.91 18.41 -35.75
N LEU A 3 -9.91 17.85 -35.08
CA LEU A 3 -10.14 17.97 -33.64
C LEU A 3 -9.19 17.04 -32.91
N SER A 4 -8.27 17.59 -32.13
CA SER A 4 -7.48 16.80 -31.17
C SER A 4 -8.38 16.30 -30.04
N PRO A 5 -8.26 15.03 -29.60
CA PRO A 5 -9.02 14.54 -28.46
C PRO A 5 -8.47 15.17 -27.20
N MET A 6 -9.34 15.87 -26.48
CA MET A 6 -9.09 16.43 -25.16
C MET A 6 -8.99 15.27 -24.16
N ASP A 7 -7.79 14.76 -23.89
CA ASP A 7 -7.54 13.93 -22.70
C ASP A 7 -7.47 14.85 -21.48
N SER A 8 -8.64 15.22 -20.95
CA SER A 8 -8.79 16.05 -19.76
C SER A 8 -8.93 15.21 -18.50
N SER A 9 -8.00 14.28 -18.27
CA SER A 9 -7.83 13.68 -16.94
C SER A 9 -6.62 14.35 -16.27
N SER A 10 -6.87 15.49 -15.61
CA SER A 10 -5.81 16.25 -14.93
C SER A 10 -5.03 15.33 -13.98
N PRO A 11 -3.69 15.20 -14.13
CA PRO A 11 -2.85 14.34 -13.28
C PRO A 11 -2.97 14.67 -11.79
N SER A 12 -3.44 15.88 -11.46
CA SER A 12 -3.68 16.35 -10.11
C SER A 12 -4.80 15.62 -9.35
N GLN A 13 -5.87 15.15 -10.01
CA GLN A 13 -6.96 14.44 -9.30
C GLN A 13 -6.59 12.99 -8.98
N GLU A 14 -6.00 12.28 -9.94
CA GLU A 14 -5.57 10.88 -9.79
C GLU A 14 -4.54 10.72 -8.65
N GLY A 15 -3.62 11.70 -8.55
CA GLY A 15 -2.63 11.77 -7.47
C GLY A 15 -3.27 11.89 -6.08
N LEU A 16 -4.29 12.74 -5.92
CA LEU A 16 -4.99 12.92 -4.65
C LEU A 16 -5.75 11.65 -4.23
N ILE A 17 -6.39 10.94 -5.16
CA ILE A 17 -7.07 9.67 -4.90
C ILE A 17 -6.05 8.62 -4.42
N THR A 18 -4.89 8.56 -5.07
CA THR A 18 -3.80 7.66 -4.69
C THR A 18 -3.24 7.97 -3.30
N ASP A 19 -3.06 9.25 -2.98
CA ASP A 19 -2.57 9.69 -1.67
C ASP A 19 -3.58 9.38 -0.55
N LEU A 20 -4.88 9.60 -0.79
CA LEU A 20 -5.94 9.19 0.14
C LEU A 20 -5.93 7.67 0.36
N ARG A 21 -5.69 6.89 -0.71
CA ARG A 21 -5.59 5.43 -0.61
C ARG A 21 -4.39 4.99 0.23
N ILE A 22 -3.22 5.61 0.04
CA ILE A 22 -2.02 5.34 0.84
C ILE A 22 -2.29 5.67 2.31
N MET A 23 -2.84 6.86 2.60
CA MET A 23 -3.16 7.28 3.97
C MET A 23 -4.13 6.32 4.66
N THR A 24 -5.14 5.83 3.94
CA THR A 24 -6.10 4.85 4.47
C THR A 24 -5.42 3.51 4.81
N LEU A 25 -4.53 3.03 3.95
CA LEU A 25 -3.77 1.81 4.19
C LEU A 25 -2.80 1.96 5.38
N GLU A 26 -2.16 3.11 5.53
CA GLU A 26 -1.30 3.41 6.68
C GLU A 26 -2.07 3.45 7.99
N LYS A 27 -3.28 4.01 7.99
CA LYS A 27 -4.18 3.96 9.15
C LYS A 27 -4.53 2.52 9.52
N GLN A 28 -4.88 1.68 8.55
CA GLN A 28 -5.14 0.26 8.78
C GLN A 28 -3.92 -0.47 9.33
N LEU A 29 -2.74 -0.19 8.77
CA LEU A 29 -1.48 -0.76 9.25
C LEU A 29 -1.21 -0.39 10.72
N ASN A 30 -1.47 0.86 11.11
CA ASN A 30 -1.32 1.29 12.50
C ASN A 30 -2.28 0.56 13.44
N ILE A 31 -3.52 0.30 13.00
CA ILE A 31 -4.49 -0.48 13.78
C ILE A 31 -3.96 -1.90 13.99
N GLU A 32 -3.53 -2.60 12.95
CA GLU A 32 -3.02 -3.98 13.07
C GLU A 32 -1.73 -4.05 13.90
N LEU A 33 -0.88 -3.02 13.86
CA LEU A 33 0.28 -2.91 14.77
C LEU A 33 -0.14 -2.82 16.25
N LYS A 34 -1.19 -2.05 16.56
CA LYS A 34 -1.75 -1.96 17.91
C LYS A 34 -2.39 -3.28 18.34
N VAL A 35 -3.10 -3.96 17.44
CA VAL A 35 -3.66 -5.29 17.70
C VAL A 35 -2.56 -6.29 18.01
N LYS A 36 -1.48 -6.31 17.20
CA LYS A 36 -0.30 -7.16 17.42
C LYS A 36 0.31 -6.92 18.81
N GLN A 37 0.53 -5.65 19.18
CA GLN A 37 1.06 -5.31 20.50
C GLN A 37 0.12 -5.71 21.63
N GLY A 38 -1.20 -5.51 21.45
CA GLY A 38 -2.21 -5.94 22.42
C GLY A 38 -2.19 -7.45 22.64
N ALA A 39 -2.11 -8.23 21.56
CA ALA A 39 -1.99 -9.69 21.61
C ALA A 39 -0.70 -10.15 22.30
N GLU A 40 0.44 -9.53 22.00
CA GLU A 40 1.73 -9.80 22.67
C GLU A 40 1.65 -9.53 24.17
N ASN A 41 1.02 -8.43 24.58
CA ASN A 41 0.81 -8.10 25.99
C ASN A 41 -0.11 -9.13 26.68
N MET A 42 -1.20 -9.54 26.02
CA MET A 42 -2.11 -10.57 26.55
C MET A 42 -1.38 -11.90 26.75
N ILE A 43 -0.58 -12.34 25.76
CA ILE A 43 0.23 -13.55 25.87
C ILE A 43 1.18 -13.44 27.06
N GLN A 44 1.91 -12.33 27.21
CA GLN A 44 2.85 -12.13 28.31
C GLN A 44 2.17 -12.20 29.69
N SER A 45 0.98 -11.60 29.83
CA SER A 45 0.20 -11.67 31.07
C SER A 45 -0.34 -13.08 31.36
N LEU A 46 -0.79 -13.81 30.33
CA LEU A 46 -1.32 -15.17 30.46
C LEU A 46 -0.22 -16.22 30.73
N THR A 47 1.00 -16.00 30.23
CA THR A 47 2.15 -16.87 30.51
C THR A 47 2.75 -16.65 31.90
N SER A 48 2.63 -15.44 32.44
CA SER A 48 3.18 -15.06 33.75
C SER A 48 2.19 -15.27 34.91
N GLY A 49 0.93 -15.60 34.64
CA GLY A 49 -0.16 -15.72 35.62
C GLY A 49 -1.05 -16.96 35.42
N HIS A 50 -2.37 -16.81 35.67
CA HIS A 50 -3.36 -17.88 35.51
C HIS A 50 -3.37 -18.44 34.07
N ARG A 51 -3.12 -19.75 33.95
CA ARG A 51 -2.94 -20.46 32.67
C ARG A 51 -4.28 -20.85 32.02
N ASP A 52 -5.10 -19.86 31.66
CA ASP A 52 -6.27 -20.14 30.82
C ASP A 52 -5.81 -20.43 29.38
N LYS A 53 -5.72 -21.73 29.06
CA LYS A 53 -5.22 -22.20 27.76
C LYS A 53 -6.08 -21.71 26.59
N LYS A 54 -7.38 -21.48 26.79
CA LYS A 54 -8.27 -21.00 25.71
C LYS A 54 -7.95 -19.55 25.37
N LEU A 55 -7.84 -18.69 26.38
CA LEU A 55 -7.47 -17.29 26.18
C LEU A 55 -6.07 -17.16 25.57
N LEU A 56 -5.13 -18.01 25.98
CA LEU A 56 -3.78 -18.01 25.40
C LEU A 56 -3.81 -18.39 23.92
N GLN A 57 -4.60 -19.40 23.55
CA GLN A 57 -4.75 -19.82 22.16
C GLN A 57 -5.40 -18.71 21.31
N GLU A 58 -6.42 -18.04 21.85
CA GLU A 58 -7.07 -16.91 21.16
C GLU A 58 -6.11 -15.73 20.96
N ALA A 59 -5.35 -15.36 21.99
CA ALA A 59 -4.34 -14.31 21.90
C ALA A 59 -3.23 -14.68 20.88
N GLN A 60 -2.83 -15.95 20.81
CA GLN A 60 -1.87 -16.43 19.82
C GLN A 60 -2.43 -16.36 18.40
N GLN A 61 -3.69 -16.76 18.20
CA GLN A 61 -4.36 -16.64 16.91
C GLN A 61 -4.45 -15.16 16.46
N MET A 62 -4.83 -14.26 17.36
CA MET A 62 -4.88 -12.82 17.09
C MET A 62 -3.49 -12.27 16.70
N LEU A 63 -2.43 -12.74 17.35
CA LEU A 63 -1.06 -12.36 17.03
C LEU A 63 -0.68 -12.80 15.61
N ASP A 64 -0.98 -14.05 15.25
CA ASP A 64 -0.64 -14.59 13.93
C ASP A 64 -1.46 -13.92 12.82
N ASP A 65 -2.75 -13.68 13.05
CA ASP A 65 -3.64 -12.97 12.14
C ASP A 65 -3.17 -11.52 11.91
N SER A 66 -2.84 -10.79 12.98
CA SER A 66 -2.38 -9.40 12.88
C SER A 66 -1.03 -9.31 12.16
N ARG A 67 -0.10 -10.26 12.36
CA ARG A 67 1.16 -10.35 11.61
C ARG A 67 0.94 -10.54 10.11
N ALA A 68 0.06 -11.47 9.73
CA ALA A 68 -0.26 -11.70 8.33
C ALA A 68 -0.86 -10.44 7.67
N LYS A 69 -1.77 -9.75 8.36
CA LYS A 69 -2.37 -8.50 7.88
C LYS A 69 -1.36 -7.36 7.75
N ILE A 70 -0.43 -7.22 8.70
CA ILE A 70 0.65 -6.22 8.63
C ILE A 70 1.45 -6.39 7.35
N GLU A 71 1.89 -7.61 7.04
CA GLU A 71 2.68 -7.90 5.84
C GLU A 71 1.89 -7.64 4.55
N PHE A 72 0.61 -8.03 4.53
CA PHE A 72 -0.27 -7.72 3.42
C PHE A 72 -0.42 -6.21 3.19
N LEU A 73 -0.66 -5.44 4.25
CA LEU A 73 -0.82 -3.98 4.18
C LEU A 73 0.47 -3.29 3.72
N ARG A 74 1.63 -3.69 4.25
CA ARG A 74 2.95 -3.21 3.80
C ARG A 74 3.17 -3.44 2.32
N MET A 75 2.90 -4.66 1.85
CA MET A 75 3.01 -4.98 0.42
C MET A 75 2.05 -4.14 -0.42
N ARG A 76 0.81 -3.92 0.03
CA ARG A 76 -0.17 -3.11 -0.71
C ARG A 76 0.26 -1.65 -0.79
N ILE A 77 0.76 -1.06 0.29
CA ILE A 77 1.29 0.30 0.31
C ILE A 77 2.47 0.43 -0.67
N MET A 78 3.41 -0.51 -0.65
CA MET A 78 4.55 -0.52 -1.57
C MET A 78 4.10 -0.53 -3.04
N LYS A 79 3.15 -1.40 -3.40
CA LYS A 79 2.61 -1.47 -4.76
C LYS A 79 1.93 -0.18 -5.20
N VAL A 80 1.14 0.45 -4.32
CA VAL A 80 0.46 1.71 -4.63
C VAL A 80 1.47 2.85 -4.82
N ARG A 81 2.51 2.92 -3.98
CA ARG A 81 3.60 3.91 -4.11
C ARG A 81 4.38 3.73 -5.41
N GLN A 82 4.68 2.50 -5.80
CA GLN A 82 5.35 2.20 -7.09
C GLN A 82 4.49 2.60 -8.28
N ALA A 83 3.19 2.28 -8.26
CA ALA A 83 2.26 2.68 -9.32
C ALA A 83 2.20 4.21 -9.48
N ARG A 84 2.18 4.95 -8.35
CA ARG A 84 2.25 6.42 -8.37
C ARG A 84 3.52 6.94 -9.03
N GLN A 85 4.68 6.37 -8.72
CA GLN A 85 5.97 6.78 -9.31
C GLN A 85 6.03 6.49 -10.81
N GLN A 86 5.51 5.35 -11.27
CA GLN A 86 5.47 4.99 -12.69
C GLN A 86 4.56 5.92 -13.51
N GLN A 87 3.47 6.43 -12.92
CA GLN A 87 2.63 7.44 -13.56
C GLN A 87 3.37 8.77 -13.79
N HIS A 88 4.20 9.20 -12.83
CA HIS A 88 5.01 10.41 -12.99
C HIS A 88 6.12 10.23 -14.03
N ALA A 89 6.76 9.06 -14.07
CA ALA A 89 7.82 8.77 -15.06
C ALA A 89 7.32 8.68 -16.51
N ARG A 90 6.04 8.33 -16.73
CA ARG A 90 5.44 8.30 -18.08
C ARG A 90 5.07 9.68 -18.62
N GLY A 91 4.96 10.70 -17.76
CA GLY A 91 4.65 12.07 -18.17
C GLY A 91 5.84 12.85 -18.76
N ASP A 92 7.07 12.37 -18.56
CA ASP A 92 8.32 13.07 -18.89
C ASP A 92 9.18 12.35 -19.95
N ALA A 93 8.59 11.47 -20.77
CA ALA A 93 9.32 10.85 -21.88
C ALA A 93 9.48 11.85 -23.04
N PRO A 94 10.72 12.29 -23.39
CA PRO A 94 10.91 13.06 -24.61
C PRO A 94 10.63 12.13 -25.81
N LEU A 95 9.79 12.60 -26.73
CA LEU A 95 9.54 11.96 -28.02
C LEU A 95 10.86 11.82 -28.78
N SER A 96 11.50 10.65 -28.71
CA SER A 96 12.60 10.28 -29.59
C SER A 96 11.99 9.70 -30.87
N ASN A 97 11.66 10.57 -31.82
CA ASN A 97 11.30 10.16 -33.16
C ASN A 97 12.60 9.95 -33.96
N GLY A 98 13.05 8.70 -34.05
CA GLY A 98 14.04 8.27 -35.03
C GLY A 98 13.33 7.53 -36.17
N GLU A 99 13.41 8.09 -37.38
CA GLU A 99 13.31 7.44 -38.72
C GLU A 99 13.11 8.56 -39.78
N THR A 100 13.63 8.59 -41.01
CA THR A 100 14.52 7.75 -41.85
C THR A 100 14.89 8.60 -43.08
N THR A 101 16.06 8.35 -43.68
CA THR A 101 16.37 8.41 -45.12
C THR A 101 16.11 9.71 -45.92
N THR A 102 17.17 10.27 -46.53
CA THR A 102 17.31 10.35 -48.01
C THR A 102 18.70 10.87 -48.35
N GLY A 103 19.58 9.93 -48.72
CA GLY A 103 20.71 10.22 -49.57
C GLY A 103 20.23 10.24 -51.03
N LYS A 104 20.45 11.35 -51.70
CA LYS A 104 20.68 11.45 -53.14
C LYS A 104 21.60 12.63 -53.39
#